data_AF-A0A022RBB9-F1
#
_entry.id   AF-A0A022RBB9-F1
#
_cell.length_a   1.000
_cell.length_b   1.000
_cell.length_c   1.000
_cell.angle_alpha   90.00
_cell.angle_beta   90.00
_cell.angle_gamma   90.00
#
_symmetry.space_group_name_H-M   'P 1'
#
loop_
_entity.id
_entity.type
_entity.pdbx_description
1 polymer ?
#
loop_
_entity_poly.entity_id
_entity_poly.type
_entity_poly.pdbx_seq_one_letter_code
_entity_poly.pdbx_strand_id
1 'polypeptide(L)' 'LMYRLLHRDPKNRLGSREGANEVKQHPFFRGINWALVRCMSPPTLDAPILEEKETTVDPGLDDLQTNVF' A
#
# COMPACT_ATOMS: atom_id res chain seq x y z
N LEU A 1 -17.51 -7.11 -2.19
CA LEU A 1 -16.07 -6.87 -2.38
C LEU A 1 -15.23 -8.09 -2.00
N MET A 2 -15.05 -8.38 -0.70
CA MET A 2 -14.12 -9.41 -0.20
C MET A 2 -14.33 -10.79 -0.86
N TYR A 3 -15.57 -11.27 -0.96
CA TYR A 3 -15.89 -12.54 -1.61
C TYR A 3 -15.36 -12.66 -3.06
N ARG A 4 -15.44 -11.58 -3.86
CA ARG A 4 -14.98 -11.60 -5.26
C ARG A 4 -13.46 -11.43 -5.37
N LEU A 5 -12.82 -10.69 -4.46
CA LEU A 5 -11.36 -10.57 -4.41
C LEU A 5 -10.69 -11.88 -3.99
N LEU A 6 -11.32 -12.61 -3.07
CA LEU A 6 -10.82 -13.88 -2.53
C LEU A 6 -11.42 -15.09 -3.25
N HIS A 7 -11.83 -14.93 -4.51
CA HIS A 7 -12.36 -16.03 -5.29
C HIS A 7 -11.25 -17.07 -5.56
N ARG A 8 -11.55 -18.34 -5.25
CA ARG A 8 -10.60 -19.47 -5.34
C ARG A 8 -10.06 -19.63 -6.76
N ASP A 9 -10.94 -19.67 -7.74
CA ASP A 9 -10.57 -19.70 -9.15
C ASP A 9 -10.10 -18.30 -9.61
N PRO A 10 -8.86 -18.14 -10.07
CA PRO A 10 -8.32 -16.86 -10.53
C PRO A 10 -9.10 -16.28 -11.71
N LYS A 11 -9.68 -17.10 -12.61
CA LYS A 11 -10.42 -16.57 -13.77
C LYS A 11 -11.68 -15.80 -13.38
N ASN A 12 -12.26 -16.16 -12.24
CA ASN A 12 -13.48 -15.57 -11.68
C ASN A 12 -13.20 -14.51 -10.61
N ARG A 13 -11.94 -14.25 -10.29
CA ARG A 13 -11.52 -13.24 -9.31
C ARG A 13 -11.81 -11.84 -9.82
N LEU A 14 -12.20 -10.94 -8.92
CA LEU A 14 -12.32 -9.52 -9.22
C LEU A 14 -10.97 -8.96 -9.65
N GLY A 15 -10.92 -8.36 -10.83
CA GLY A 15 -9.74 -7.81 -11.47
C GLY A 15 -9.15 -8.71 -12.55
N SER A 16 -9.72 -9.87 -12.84
CA SER A 16 -9.15 -10.81 -13.82
C SER A 16 -9.46 -10.50 -15.27
N ARG A 17 -10.49 -9.69 -15.56
CA ARG A 17 -10.86 -9.33 -16.95
C ARG A 17 -10.36 -7.95 -17.35
N GLU A 18 -10.71 -6.91 -16.58
CA GLU A 18 -10.31 -5.52 -16.85
C GLU A 18 -9.26 -4.98 -15.87
N GLY A 19 -8.57 -5.87 -15.15
CA GLY A 19 -7.54 -5.48 -14.21
C GLY A 19 -8.10 -4.66 -13.04
N ALA A 20 -7.31 -3.68 -12.59
CA ALA A 20 -7.68 -2.82 -11.47
C ALA A 20 -8.96 -1.99 -11.70
N ASN A 21 -9.41 -1.83 -12.96
CA ASN A 21 -10.64 -1.08 -13.25
C ASN A 21 -11.87 -1.72 -12.61
N GLU A 22 -11.98 -3.06 -12.63
CA GLU A 22 -13.11 -3.77 -11.99
C GLU A 22 -13.16 -3.52 -10.47
N VAL A 23 -11.99 -3.42 -9.84
CA VAL A 23 -11.89 -3.13 -8.40
C VAL A 23 -12.35 -1.69 -8.15
N LYS A 24 -11.86 -0.73 -8.93
CA LYS A 24 -12.20 0.70 -8.81
C LYS A 24 -13.69 0.99 -8.98
N GLN A 25 -14.38 0.25 -9.85
CA GLN A 25 -15.81 0.42 -10.14
C GLN A 25 -16.74 -0.30 -9.15
N HIS A 26 -16.20 -1.14 -8.25
CA HIS A 26 -17.03 -1.88 -7.30
C HIS A 26 -17.78 -0.92 -6.34
N PRO A 27 -19.07 -1.15 -6.01
CA PRO A 27 -19.88 -0.23 -5.20
C PRO A 27 -19.28 0.18 -3.84
N PHE A 28 -18.49 -0.70 -3.23
CA PHE A 28 -17.72 -0.41 -2.00
C PHE A 28 -16.83 0.84 -2.12
N PHE A 29 -16.25 1.09 -3.30
CA PHE A 29 -15.37 2.24 -3.55
C PHE A 29 -16.09 3.41 -4.23
N ARG A 30 -17.44 3.43 -4.19
CA ARG A 30 -18.23 4.52 -4.76
C ARG A 30 -17.85 5.85 -4.09
N GLY A 31 -17.64 6.88 -4.89
CA GLY A 31 -17.30 8.23 -4.42
C GLY A 31 -15.80 8.48 -4.27
N ILE A 32 -14.93 7.48 -4.48
CA ILE A 32 -13.49 7.69 -4.50
C ILE A 32 -13.07 8.32 -5.83
N ASN A 33 -12.39 9.47 -5.76
CA ASN A 33 -11.71 10.05 -6.90
C ASN A 33 -10.31 9.44 -7.05
N TRP A 34 -10.21 8.39 -7.87
CA TRP A 34 -8.96 7.65 -8.08
C TRP A 34 -7.82 8.47 -8.70
N ALA A 35 -8.13 9.56 -9.42
CA ALA A 35 -7.10 10.44 -9.99
C ALA A 35 -6.40 11.28 -8.91
N LEU A 36 -7.09 11.57 -7.80
CA LEU A 36 -6.60 12.43 -6.72
C LEU A 36 -6.36 11.68 -5.41
N VAL A 37 -6.47 10.34 -5.39
CA VAL A 37 -6.43 9.54 -4.16
C VAL A 37 -5.21 9.80 -3.28
N ARG A 38 -4.05 10.13 -3.89
CA ARG A 38 -2.80 10.44 -3.16
C ARG A 38 -2.75 11.85 -2.58
N CYS A 39 -3.62 12.74 -3.04
CA CYS A 39 -3.73 14.13 -2.60
C CYS A 39 -4.88 14.34 -1.61
N MET A 40 -5.65 13.28 -1.30
CA MET A 40 -6.70 13.34 -0.30
C MET A 40 -6.09 13.35 1.11
N SER A 41 -6.76 14.01 2.05
CA SER A 41 -6.39 13.96 3.46
C SER A 41 -6.38 12.51 3.94
N PRO A 42 -5.29 12.00 4.53
CA PRO A 42 -5.24 10.64 5.03
C PRO A 42 -6.27 10.44 6.15
N PRO A 43 -6.81 9.22 6.31
CA PRO A 43 -7.67 8.91 7.44
C PRO A 43 -6.88 9.01 8.76
N THR A 44 -7.58 9.24 9.86
CA THR A 44 -7.00 9.19 11.20
C THR A 44 -6.50 7.77 11.49
N LEU A 45 -5.34 7.68 12.13
CA LEU A 45 -4.81 6.38 12.55
C LEU A 45 -5.45 5.95 13.87
N ASP A 46 -5.91 4.70 13.91
CA ASP A 46 -6.46 4.10 15.14
C ASP A 46 -5.36 3.71 16.14
N ALA A 47 -4.12 3.56 15.65
CA ALA A 47 -2.96 3.19 16.46
C ALA A 47 -1.85 4.24 16.32
N PRO A 48 -1.07 4.48 17.38
CA PRO A 48 0.09 5.36 17.31
C PRO A 48 1.13 4.78 16.34
N ILE A 49 1.73 5.68 15.55
CA ILE A 49 2.86 5.33 14.69
C ILE A 49 4.01 4.97 15.63
N LEU A 50 4.48 3.72 15.57
CA LEU A 50 5.80 3.39 16.07
C LEU A 50 6.77 4.06 15.13
N GLU A 51 7.23 5.26 15.51
CA GLU A 51 8.41 5.84 14.89
C GLU A 51 9.54 4.85 15.15
N GLU A 52 9.89 4.05 14.14
CA GLU A 52 11.23 3.51 14.04
C GLU A 52 12.13 4.74 13.94
N LYS A 53 12.49 5.30 15.10
CA LYS A 53 13.70 6.09 15.18
C LYS A 53 14.77 5.16 14.64
N GLU A 54 15.36 5.50 13.51
CA GLU A 54 16.66 5.00 13.10
C GLU A 54 17.60 5.25 14.28
N THR A 55 17.64 4.30 15.20
CA THR A 55 18.45 4.34 16.39
C THR A 55 19.37 3.16 16.27
N THR A 56 20.64 3.53 16.19
CA THR A 56 21.85 2.72 16.11
C THR A 56 22.11 2.08 14.75
N VAL A 57 22.65 2.88 13.84
CA VAL A 57 23.72 2.37 12.96
C VAL A 57 24.74 1.67 13.86
N ASP A 58 25.01 0.39 13.60
CA ASP A 58 26.02 -0.37 14.33
C ASP A 58 27.36 0.38 14.20
N PRO A 59 28.06 0.71 15.31
CA PRO A 59 29.37 1.37 15.26
C PRO A 59 30.42 0.64 14.40
N GLY A 60 30.20 -0.64 14.07
CA GLY A 60 31.04 -1.43 13.17
C GLY A 60 30.70 -1.34 11.68
N LEU A 61 29.81 -0.43 11.24
CA LEU A 61 29.47 -0.22 9.83
C LEU A 61 29.88 1.16 9.27
N ASP A 62 30.51 2.02 10.08
CA ASP A 62 30.98 3.36 9.67
C ASP A 62 32.03 3.31 8.53
N ASP A 63 32.81 2.24 8.49
CA ASP A 63 33.90 1.99 7.54
C ASP A 63 33.42 1.64 6.13
N LEU A 64 32.16 1.22 5.95
CA LEU A 64 31.55 1.02 4.63
C LEU A 64 31.02 2.33 4.02
N GLN A 65 30.66 3.32 4.84
CA GLN A 65 30.21 4.63 4.34
C GLN A 65 31.39 5.53 3.92
N THR A 66 32.59 5.29 4.46
CA THR A 66 33.75 6.16 4.24
C THR A 66 34.64 5.70 3.07
N ASN A 67 34.50 4.46 2.61
CA ASN A 67 35.32 3.88 1.54
C ASN A 67 34.63 3.90 0.16
N VAL A 68 34.07 5.05 -0.21
CA VAL A 68 33.81 5.38 -1.62
C VAL A 68 34.95 6.29 -2.09
N PHE A 69 36.09 5.66 -2.38
CA PHE A 69 37.12 6.18 -3.28
C PHE A 69 37.44 5.10 -4.31
#